data_AF-A0A372LW07-F1
#
_entry.id   AF-A0A372LW07-F1
#
_cell.length_a   1.000
_cell.length_b   1.000
_cell.length_c   1.000
_cell.angle_alpha   90.00
_cell.angle_beta   90.00
_cell.angle_gamma   90.00
#
_symmetry.space_group_name_H-M   'P 1'
#
loop_
_entity.id
_entity.type
_entity.pdbx_description
1 polymer ?
#
loop_
_entity_poly.entity_id
_entity_poly.type
_entity_poly.pdbx_seq_one_letter_code
_entity_poly.pdbx_strand_id
1 'polypeptide(L)'
;MSGDAAGAAAGPGECTAGGGTDGSAVPGAVAAGGAAAVGDLACARDAALVLDPEDDQARVAALDAFLLARGPTPDPRADLAVELAERIRSESTALRVGTLARDAGLSVRSLQRLFAAYVGVGPKWVVLRHRIHQALEHAESAADVDWAALAADLGYADQAHLVRDFTATVGVPPTAYAPRN
;
A
#
# COMPACT_ATOMS: atom_id res chain seq x y z
N MET A 1 -9.76 67.09 9.12
CA MET A 1 -10.17 66.49 7.83
C MET A 1 -8.95 66.54 6.94
N SER A 2 -8.23 65.42 6.87
CA SER A 2 -8.13 64.58 5.65
C SER A 2 -7.10 65.20 4.70
N GLY A 3 -5.87 64.71 4.55
CA GLY A 3 -5.40 63.33 4.53
C GLY A 3 -5.13 62.97 3.07
N ASP A 4 -3.88 62.72 2.69
CA ASP A 4 -3.60 61.67 1.71
C ASP A 4 -2.15 61.18 1.76
N ALA A 5 -2.04 59.88 1.55
CA ALA A 5 -0.93 59.02 1.97
C ALA A 5 0.01 58.69 0.81
N ALA A 6 1.29 58.55 1.16
CA ALA A 6 2.31 57.97 0.30
C ALA A 6 2.07 56.46 0.12
N GLY A 7 1.91 56.02 -1.13
CA GLY A 7 1.98 54.61 -1.52
C GLY A 7 3.44 54.21 -1.73
N ALA A 8 3.98 53.40 -0.83
CA ALA A 8 5.21 52.64 -1.03
C ALA A 8 4.86 51.21 -1.46
N ALA A 9 5.37 50.80 -2.62
CA ALA A 9 5.27 49.45 -3.14
C ALA A 9 6.19 48.49 -2.37
N ALA A 10 5.67 47.33 -1.96
CA ALA A 10 6.43 46.20 -1.43
C ALA A 10 6.28 45.00 -2.38
N GLY A 11 7.41 44.38 -2.74
CA GLY A 11 7.53 43.29 -3.71
C GLY A 11 7.12 41.90 -3.18
N PRO A 12 7.19 40.87 -4.06
CA PRO A 12 6.61 39.55 -3.82
C PRO A 12 7.39 38.77 -2.74
N GLY A 13 6.62 38.21 -1.81
CA GLY A 13 7.08 37.65 -0.54
C GLY A 13 7.83 36.31 -0.64
N GLU A 14 8.83 36.20 0.22
CA GLU A 14 9.41 34.95 0.72
C GLU A 14 8.36 34.11 1.44
N CYS A 15 8.29 32.81 1.11
CA CYS A 15 7.56 31.82 1.90
C CYS A 15 8.39 31.45 3.14
N THR A 16 8.07 32.06 4.28
CA THR A 16 8.58 31.62 5.59
C THR A 16 7.82 30.38 6.06
N ALA A 17 8.55 29.30 6.33
CA ALA A 17 8.04 28.10 6.99
C ALA A 17 7.66 28.42 8.45
N GLY A 18 6.42 28.11 8.84
CA GLY A 18 5.99 28.24 10.22
C GLY A 18 4.69 27.47 10.49
N GLY A 19 4.68 26.74 11.60
CA GLY A 19 3.45 26.27 12.25
C GLY A 19 3.47 24.80 12.60
N GLY A 20 3.93 24.48 13.81
CA GLY A 20 3.84 23.14 14.39
C GLY A 20 2.39 22.71 14.65
N THR A 21 2.20 21.39 14.71
CA THR A 21 0.98 20.77 15.21
C THR A 21 1.30 20.06 16.53
N ASP A 22 0.63 20.51 17.59
CA ASP A 22 0.66 19.87 18.90
C ASP A 22 0.03 18.47 18.81
N GLY A 23 0.81 17.47 19.21
CA GLY A 23 0.42 16.07 19.23
C GLY A 23 -0.47 15.75 20.44
N SER A 24 -1.77 15.58 20.19
CA SER A 24 -2.61 14.73 21.03
C SER A 24 -2.73 13.36 20.37
N ALA A 25 -2.29 12.34 21.10
CA ALA A 25 -2.03 10.99 20.63
C ALA A 25 -3.29 10.21 20.26
N VAL A 26 -3.29 9.62 19.05
CA VAL A 26 -4.15 8.51 18.68
C VAL A 26 -3.36 7.21 18.90
N PRO A 27 -3.84 6.25 19.72
CA PRO A 27 -3.14 4.99 19.91
C PRO A 27 -3.31 4.14 18.65
N GLY A 28 -2.24 4.00 17.88
CA GLY A 28 -2.21 3.23 16.63
C GLY A 28 -1.31 3.79 15.52
N ALA A 29 -0.69 4.96 15.72
CA ALA A 29 0.22 5.54 14.74
C ALA A 29 1.51 4.71 14.63
N VAL A 30 1.57 3.86 13.61
CA VAL A 30 2.81 3.27 13.13
C VAL A 30 3.72 4.40 12.67
N ALA A 31 4.86 4.57 13.33
CA ALA A 31 5.89 5.49 12.87
C ALA A 31 6.32 5.06 11.47
N ALA A 32 6.01 5.90 10.47
CA ALA A 32 6.47 5.78 9.10
C ALA A 32 8.00 5.93 9.07
N GLY A 33 8.69 4.84 9.35
CA GLY A 33 10.14 4.75 9.23
C GLY A 33 10.48 4.48 7.77
N GLY A 34 10.88 5.54 7.05
CA GLY A 34 11.37 5.45 5.68
C GLY A 34 10.37 5.86 4.62
N ALA A 35 9.60 6.92 4.85
CA ALA A 35 9.11 7.71 3.73
C ALA A 35 10.36 8.29 3.02
N ALA A 36 10.83 7.64 1.96
CA ALA A 36 11.38 8.40 0.86
C ALA A 36 10.28 9.40 0.53
N ALA A 37 10.53 10.65 0.92
CA ALA A 37 9.53 11.69 0.87
C ALA A 37 8.88 11.63 -0.51
N VAL A 38 7.56 11.40 -0.55
CA VAL A 38 6.75 12.04 -1.58
C VAL A 38 6.89 13.53 -1.22
N GLY A 39 8.04 14.07 -1.60
CA GLY A 39 8.57 15.31 -1.09
C GLY A 39 7.73 16.40 -1.65
N ASP A 40 6.82 16.89 -0.81
CA ASP A 40 5.85 17.92 -1.07
C ASP A 40 5.01 17.68 -2.35
N LEU A 41 3.71 17.88 -2.25
CA LEU A 41 3.06 18.59 -3.35
C LEU A 41 3.76 19.95 -3.39
N ALA A 42 4.83 19.97 -4.18
CA ALA A 42 5.68 21.11 -4.41
C ALA A 42 4.79 22.32 -4.70
N CYS A 43 5.20 23.49 -4.19
CA CYS A 43 4.65 24.82 -4.40
C CYS A 43 3.55 24.92 -5.47
N ALA A 44 2.44 25.63 -5.21
CA ALA A 44 1.27 25.81 -6.10
C ALA A 44 1.53 25.85 -7.63
N ARG A 45 2.69 26.36 -8.08
CA ARG A 45 3.16 26.31 -9.48
C ARG A 45 3.25 24.88 -10.05
N ASP A 46 3.70 23.91 -9.27
CA ASP A 46 3.90 22.53 -9.69
C ASP A 46 2.56 21.79 -9.83
N ALA A 47 1.56 22.15 -9.01
CA ALA A 47 0.19 21.70 -9.19
C ALA A 47 -0.47 22.34 -10.42
N ALA A 48 -0.24 23.63 -10.68
CA ALA A 48 -0.74 24.32 -11.86
C ALA A 48 -0.22 23.69 -13.16
N LEU A 49 1.07 23.34 -13.24
CA LEU A 49 1.65 22.65 -14.40
C LEU A 49 0.92 21.34 -14.77
N VAL A 50 0.33 20.65 -13.79
CA VAL A 50 -0.41 19.39 -13.99
C VAL A 50 -1.90 19.63 -14.23
N LEU A 51 -2.50 20.61 -13.57
CA LEU A 51 -3.96 20.83 -13.56
C LEU A 51 -4.46 21.85 -14.59
N ASP A 52 -3.59 22.75 -15.06
CA ASP A 52 -3.93 23.83 -16.00
C ASP A 52 -4.38 23.36 -17.40
N PRO A 53 -3.88 22.24 -17.97
CA PRO A 53 -4.41 21.76 -19.24
C PRO A 53 -5.93 21.51 -19.16
N GLU A 54 -6.68 21.95 -20.18
CA GLU A 54 -8.15 21.84 -20.17
C GLU A 54 -8.63 20.41 -20.41
N ASP A 55 -7.84 19.61 -21.12
CA ASP A 55 -8.15 18.23 -21.50
C ASP A 55 -7.47 17.21 -20.58
N ASP A 56 -8.18 16.12 -20.26
CA ASP A 56 -7.70 15.09 -19.35
C ASP A 56 -6.48 14.33 -19.90
N GLN A 57 -6.37 14.11 -21.22
CA GLN A 57 -5.15 13.49 -21.76
C GLN A 57 -3.95 14.42 -21.58
N ALA A 58 -4.13 15.73 -21.76
CA ALA A 58 -3.08 16.71 -21.55
C ALA A 58 -2.66 16.80 -20.07
N ARG A 59 -3.61 16.68 -19.13
CA ARG A 59 -3.31 16.59 -17.69
C ARG A 59 -2.56 15.31 -17.33
N VAL A 60 -2.95 14.16 -17.89
CA VAL A 60 -2.24 12.88 -17.69
C VAL A 60 -0.80 12.99 -18.20
N ALA A 61 -0.61 13.52 -19.41
CA ALA A 61 0.73 13.71 -19.97
C ALA A 61 1.59 14.68 -19.13
N ALA A 62 1.00 15.74 -18.59
CA ALA A 62 1.67 16.68 -17.70
C ALA A 62 2.03 16.04 -16.35
N LEU A 63 1.14 15.23 -15.77
CA LEU A 63 1.41 14.46 -14.55
C LEU A 63 2.54 13.46 -14.77
N ASP A 64 2.51 12.71 -15.87
CA ASP A 64 3.55 11.75 -16.20
C ASP A 64 4.91 12.45 -16.36
N ALA A 65 4.96 13.54 -17.13
CA ALA A 65 6.19 14.34 -17.27
C ALA A 65 6.70 14.86 -15.92
N PHE A 66 5.80 15.34 -15.07
CA PHE A 66 6.11 15.86 -13.74
C PHE A 66 6.70 14.78 -12.80
N LEU A 67 6.09 13.59 -12.78
CA LEU A 67 6.53 12.47 -11.93
C LEU A 67 7.81 11.83 -12.47
N LEU A 68 7.92 11.61 -13.78
CA LEU A 68 9.09 11.00 -14.40
C LEU A 68 10.33 11.89 -14.32
N ALA A 69 10.17 13.22 -14.38
CA ALA A 69 11.28 14.16 -14.20
C ALA A 69 11.88 14.12 -12.79
N ARG A 70 11.13 13.65 -11.78
CA ARG A 70 11.59 13.54 -10.40
C ARG A 70 12.38 12.27 -10.11
N GLY A 71 12.16 11.20 -10.89
CA GLY A 71 12.89 9.93 -10.84
C GLY A 71 13.19 9.42 -9.42
N PRO A 72 12.44 8.45 -8.88
CA PRO A 72 12.65 8.01 -7.50
C PRO A 72 14.11 7.56 -7.30
N THR A 73 14.73 8.03 -6.22
CA THR A 73 16.05 7.54 -5.81
C THR A 73 15.94 6.04 -5.54
N PRO A 74 16.74 5.19 -6.22
CA PRO A 74 16.70 3.75 -5.98
C PRO A 74 16.97 3.45 -4.51
N ASP A 75 16.09 2.66 -3.89
CA ASP A 75 16.23 2.17 -2.52
C ASP A 75 16.24 0.64 -2.54
N PRO A 76 17.40 -0.01 -2.31
CA PRO A 76 17.50 -1.46 -2.29
C PRO A 76 16.55 -2.13 -1.29
N ARG A 77 16.10 -1.42 -0.25
CA ARG A 77 15.08 -1.96 0.68
C ARG A 77 13.68 -1.93 0.10
N ALA A 78 13.34 -0.90 -0.68
CA ALA A 78 12.08 -0.87 -1.41
C ALA A 78 12.05 -2.01 -2.44
N ASP A 79 13.14 -2.21 -3.18
CA ASP A 79 13.27 -3.29 -4.15
C ASP A 79 13.09 -4.67 -3.49
N LEU A 80 13.75 -4.91 -2.35
CA LEU A 80 13.59 -6.14 -1.59
C LEU A 80 12.16 -6.32 -1.07
N ALA A 81 11.49 -5.24 -0.63
CA ALA A 81 10.12 -5.32 -0.15
C ALA A 81 9.16 -5.73 -1.29
N VAL A 82 9.34 -5.15 -2.48
CA VAL A 82 8.59 -5.50 -3.69
C VAL A 82 8.86 -6.95 -4.09
N GLU A 83 10.12 -7.36 -4.16
CA GLU A 83 10.51 -8.74 -4.48
C GLU A 83 9.83 -9.76 -3.56
N LEU A 84 9.85 -9.51 -2.25
CA LEU A 84 9.24 -10.42 -1.28
C LEU A 84 7.71 -10.41 -1.34
N ALA A 85 7.09 -9.27 -1.61
CA ALA A 85 5.64 -9.18 -1.82
C ALA A 85 5.21 -9.94 -3.09
N GLU A 86 5.97 -9.79 -4.17
CA GLU A 86 5.75 -10.50 -5.43
C GLU A 86 5.96 -12.01 -5.27
N ARG A 87 6.97 -12.42 -4.51
CA ARG A 87 7.17 -13.82 -4.17
C ARG A 87 5.94 -14.40 -3.47
N ILE A 88 5.38 -13.71 -2.47
CA ILE A 88 4.14 -14.14 -1.80
C ILE A 88 2.98 -14.30 -2.80
N ARG A 89 2.89 -13.41 -3.80
CA ARG A 89 1.81 -13.42 -4.81
C ARG A 89 1.97 -14.54 -5.84
N SER A 90 3.20 -14.91 -6.18
CA SER A 90 3.51 -15.91 -7.21
C SER A 90 3.55 -17.35 -6.70
N GLU A 91 3.76 -17.53 -5.39
CA GLU A 91 4.00 -18.85 -4.81
C GLU A 91 2.67 -19.50 -4.40
N SER A 92 2.28 -20.56 -5.11
CA SER A 92 1.01 -21.27 -4.90
C SER A 92 0.98 -22.18 -3.67
N THR A 93 2.13 -22.37 -3.01
CA THR A 93 2.25 -23.29 -1.88
C THR A 93 2.13 -22.58 -0.53
N ALA A 94 1.86 -23.35 0.53
CA ALA A 94 1.72 -22.91 1.91
C ALA A 94 2.89 -22.04 2.44
N LEU A 95 2.83 -20.74 2.17
CA LEU A 95 3.88 -19.81 2.51
C LEU A 95 3.76 -19.35 3.97
N ARG A 96 4.83 -19.55 4.74
CA ARG A 96 4.92 -19.12 6.15
C ARG A 96 5.85 -17.93 6.26
N VAL A 97 5.43 -16.91 6.99
CA VAL A 97 6.21 -15.68 7.24
C VAL A 97 7.61 -16.00 7.80
N GLY A 98 7.73 -16.99 8.67
CA GLY A 98 9.03 -17.40 9.22
C GLY A 98 9.97 -18.03 8.20
N THR A 99 9.43 -18.75 7.20
CA THR A 99 10.23 -19.29 6.10
C THR A 99 10.64 -18.17 5.15
N LEU A 100 9.71 -17.30 4.76
CA LEU A 100 10.01 -16.13 3.93
C LEU A 100 11.12 -15.26 4.53
N ALA A 101 11.04 -14.99 5.84
CA ALA A 101 12.06 -14.21 6.55
C ALA A 101 13.43 -14.90 6.48
N ARG A 102 13.47 -16.21 6.76
CA ARG A 102 14.71 -17.00 6.74
C ARG A 102 15.35 -17.01 5.36
N ASP A 103 14.55 -17.25 4.32
CA ASP A 103 15.02 -17.31 2.93
C ASP A 103 15.56 -15.96 2.46
N ALA A 104 14.98 -14.86 2.96
CA ALA A 104 15.46 -13.50 2.71
C ALA A 104 16.65 -13.08 3.59
N GLY A 105 17.14 -13.94 4.48
CA GLY A 105 18.22 -13.60 5.43
C GLY A 105 17.80 -12.59 6.51
N LEU A 106 16.50 -12.49 6.80
CA LEU A 106 15.92 -11.54 7.74
C LEU A 106 15.38 -12.22 9.00
N SER A 107 15.37 -11.48 10.11
CA SER A 107 14.50 -11.84 11.24
C SER A 107 13.04 -11.53 10.89
N VAL A 108 12.09 -12.23 11.51
CA VAL A 108 10.65 -11.95 11.34
C VAL A 108 10.31 -10.50 11.68
N ARG A 109 10.94 -9.94 12.73
CA ARG A 109 10.75 -8.54 13.11
C ARG A 109 11.29 -7.57 12.05
N SER A 110 12.42 -7.89 11.44
CA SER A 110 12.99 -7.09 10.34
C SER A 110 12.08 -7.12 9.12
N LEU A 111 11.57 -8.30 8.75
CA LEU A 111 10.62 -8.46 7.65
C LEU A 111 9.33 -7.66 7.90
N GLN A 112 8.76 -7.75 9.10
CA GLN A 112 7.58 -6.98 9.48
C GLN A 112 7.79 -5.46 9.36
N ARG A 113 8.94 -4.97 9.81
CA ARG A 113 9.30 -3.54 9.69
C ARG A 113 9.48 -3.12 8.25
N LEU A 114 10.12 -3.95 7.43
CA LEU A 114 10.31 -3.71 6.00
C LEU A 114 8.95 -3.57 5.30
N PHE A 115 8.07 -4.53 5.53
CA PHE A 115 6.72 -4.54 4.96
C PHE A 115 5.87 -3.36 5.43
N ALA A 116 5.93 -3.01 6.73
CA ALA A 116 5.24 -1.83 7.24
C ALA A 116 5.74 -0.52 6.61
N ALA A 117 7.05 -0.42 6.34
CA ALA A 117 7.66 0.79 5.76
C ALA A 117 7.34 0.97 4.28
N TYR A 118 7.44 -0.10 3.48
CA TYR A 118 7.38 0.00 2.00
C TYR A 118 6.08 -0.55 1.39
N VAL A 119 5.43 -1.53 2.02
CA VAL A 119 4.16 -2.12 1.54
C VAL A 119 2.95 -1.53 2.27
N GLY A 120 3.18 -0.93 3.45
CA GLY A 120 2.14 -0.31 4.28
C GLY A 120 1.32 -1.31 5.13
N VAL A 121 1.55 -2.61 4.96
CA VAL A 121 0.86 -3.69 5.68
C VAL A 121 1.86 -4.78 6.08
N GLY A 122 1.54 -5.56 7.11
CA GLY A 122 2.40 -6.65 7.56
C GLY A 122 2.43 -7.85 6.60
N PRO A 123 3.51 -8.66 6.60
CA PRO A 123 3.67 -9.79 5.68
C PRO A 123 2.59 -10.86 5.86
N LYS A 124 2.09 -11.05 7.09
CA LYS A 124 0.98 -11.97 7.36
C LYS A 124 -0.31 -11.56 6.64
N TRP A 125 -0.57 -10.26 6.53
CA TRP A 125 -1.75 -9.75 5.84
C TRP A 125 -1.66 -10.01 4.33
N VAL A 126 -0.48 -9.83 3.74
CA VAL A 126 -0.25 -10.11 2.32
C VAL A 126 -0.45 -11.60 2.02
N VAL A 127 0.08 -12.48 2.88
CA VAL A 127 -0.14 -13.93 2.79
C VAL A 127 -1.62 -14.28 2.91
N LEU A 128 -2.34 -13.69 3.89
CA LEU A 128 -3.78 -13.89 4.06
C LEU A 128 -4.53 -13.48 2.79
N ARG A 129 -4.30 -12.26 2.28
CA ARG A 129 -4.95 -11.77 1.06
C ARG A 129 -4.70 -12.69 -0.13
N HIS A 130 -3.47 -13.16 -0.32
CA HIS A 130 -3.16 -14.13 -1.38
C HIS A 130 -3.95 -15.43 -1.22
N ARG A 131 -4.01 -16.00 0.00
CA ARG A 131 -4.77 -17.22 0.28
C ARG A 131 -6.27 -17.05 0.01
N ILE A 132 -6.83 -15.88 0.36
CA ILE A 132 -8.25 -15.61 0.08
C ILE A 132 -8.51 -15.52 -1.42
N HIS A 133 -7.63 -14.87 -2.19
CA HIS A 133 -7.75 -14.83 -3.65
C HIS A 133 -7.70 -16.25 -4.25
N GLN A 134 -6.74 -17.07 -3.85
CA GLN A 134 -6.64 -18.47 -4.30
C GLN A 134 -7.90 -19.28 -3.95
N ALA A 135 -8.42 -19.11 -2.73
CA ALA A 135 -9.64 -19.77 -2.31
C ALA A 135 -10.87 -19.33 -3.12
N LEU A 136 -10.96 -18.04 -3.49
CA LEU A 136 -12.03 -17.52 -4.33
C LEU A 136 -11.94 -18.09 -5.76
N GLU A 137 -10.74 -18.09 -6.35
CA GLU A 137 -10.50 -18.67 -7.68
C GLU A 137 -10.89 -20.16 -7.74
N HIS A 138 -10.61 -20.93 -6.68
CA HIS A 138 -11.03 -22.33 -6.59
C HIS A 138 -12.55 -22.47 -6.39
N ALA A 139 -13.16 -21.61 -5.57
CA ALA A 139 -14.60 -21.60 -5.34
C ALA A 139 -15.39 -21.36 -6.63
N GLU A 140 -14.89 -20.47 -7.50
CA GLU A 140 -15.55 -20.09 -8.74
C GLU A 140 -15.34 -21.12 -9.86
N SER A 141 -14.20 -21.82 -9.88
CA SER A 141 -13.80 -22.70 -10.99
C SER A 141 -14.26 -24.15 -10.85
N ALA A 142 -14.57 -24.62 -9.64
CA ALA A 142 -14.94 -26.00 -9.38
C ALA A 142 -16.31 -26.14 -8.72
N ALA A 143 -17.16 -27.02 -9.28
CA ALA A 143 -18.47 -27.32 -8.73
C ALA A 143 -18.43 -28.13 -7.43
N ASP A 144 -17.35 -28.87 -7.19
CA ASP A 144 -17.18 -29.71 -6.00
C ASP A 144 -15.77 -29.50 -5.43
N VAL A 145 -15.62 -28.49 -4.57
CA VAL A 145 -14.34 -28.13 -3.93
C VAL A 145 -14.14 -28.96 -2.68
N ASP A 146 -13.06 -29.75 -2.63
CA ASP A 146 -12.56 -30.33 -1.38
C ASP A 146 -11.91 -29.24 -0.53
N TRP A 147 -12.71 -28.62 0.32
CA TRP A 147 -12.29 -27.53 1.21
C TRP A 147 -11.24 -27.95 2.24
N ALA A 148 -11.18 -29.23 2.62
CA ALA A 148 -10.20 -29.71 3.58
C ALA A 148 -8.82 -29.85 2.91
N ALA A 149 -8.79 -30.41 1.69
CA ALA A 149 -7.57 -30.46 0.88
C ALA A 149 -7.08 -29.05 0.54
N LEU A 150 -7.97 -28.16 0.07
CA LEU A 150 -7.63 -26.78 -0.26
C LEU A 150 -7.08 -26.02 0.95
N ALA A 151 -7.66 -26.22 2.15
CA ALA A 151 -7.13 -25.62 3.37
C ALA A 151 -5.69 -26.06 3.65
N ALA A 152 -5.38 -27.35 3.47
CA ALA A 152 -4.03 -27.87 3.65
C ALA A 152 -3.05 -27.28 2.62
N ASP A 153 -3.44 -27.21 1.34
CA ASP A 153 -2.62 -26.65 0.26
C ASP A 153 -2.30 -25.17 0.47
N LEU A 154 -3.29 -24.40 0.96
CA LEU A 154 -3.12 -23.00 1.32
C LEU A 154 -2.38 -22.80 2.66
N GLY A 155 -2.06 -23.88 3.37
CA GLY A 155 -1.29 -23.83 4.62
C GLY A 155 -2.09 -23.42 5.85
N TYR A 156 -3.38 -23.75 5.89
CA TYR A 156 -4.22 -23.74 7.09
C TYR A 156 -4.11 -25.07 7.84
N ALA A 157 -4.44 -25.05 9.14
CA ALA A 157 -4.42 -26.24 9.98
C ALA A 157 -5.60 -27.17 9.68
N ASP A 158 -6.74 -26.60 9.30
CA ASP A 158 -7.99 -27.28 9.00
C ASP A 158 -8.91 -26.38 8.16
N GLN A 159 -9.97 -26.97 7.63
CA GLN A 159 -11.02 -26.25 6.90
C GLN A 159 -11.68 -25.14 7.74
N ALA A 160 -11.89 -25.37 9.04
CA ALA A 160 -12.57 -24.39 9.89
C ALA A 160 -11.77 -23.10 10.06
N HIS A 161 -10.44 -23.18 10.05
CA HIS A 161 -9.54 -22.03 10.06
C HIS A 161 -9.63 -21.25 8.75
N LEU A 162 -9.58 -21.94 7.60
CA LEU A 162 -9.78 -21.30 6.29
C LEU A 162 -11.13 -20.57 6.24
N VAL A 163 -12.22 -21.23 6.62
CA VAL A 163 -13.57 -20.64 6.57
C VAL A 163 -13.68 -19.42 7.48
N ARG A 164 -13.08 -19.45 8.68
CA ARG A 164 -13.06 -18.30 9.59
C ARG A 164 -12.33 -17.10 8.99
N ASP A 165 -11.12 -17.30 8.48
CA ASP A 165 -10.31 -16.23 7.90
C ASP A 165 -10.96 -15.68 6.62
N PHE A 166 -11.52 -16.56 5.79
CA PHE A 166 -12.27 -16.17 4.59
C PHE A 166 -13.50 -15.35 4.95
N THR A 167 -14.36 -15.85 5.84
CA THR A 167 -15.59 -15.14 6.22
C THR A 167 -15.28 -13.80 6.89
N ALA A 168 -14.23 -13.73 7.72
CA ALA A 168 -13.79 -12.48 8.32
C ALA A 168 -13.31 -11.44 7.27
N THR A 169 -12.80 -11.91 6.13
CA THR A 169 -12.26 -11.05 5.07
C THR A 169 -13.31 -10.67 4.01
N VAL A 170 -14.13 -11.64 3.60
CA VAL A 170 -15.08 -11.54 2.47
C VAL A 170 -16.52 -11.29 2.93
N GLY A 171 -16.84 -11.60 4.19
CA GLY A 171 -18.16 -11.38 4.80
C GLY A 171 -19.14 -12.54 4.68
N VAL A 172 -18.90 -13.50 3.77
CA VAL A 172 -19.69 -14.73 3.61
C VAL A 172 -18.76 -15.95 3.50
N PRO A 173 -19.23 -17.16 3.83
CA PRO A 173 -18.39 -18.36 3.72
C PRO A 173 -18.05 -18.70 2.27
N PRO A 174 -16.93 -19.42 2.04
CA PRO A 174 -16.49 -19.80 0.70
C PRO A 174 -17.53 -20.60 -0.10
N THR A 175 -18.29 -21.45 0.58
CA THR A 175 -19.34 -22.29 -0.02
C THR A 175 -20.51 -21.48 -0.59
N ALA A 176 -20.66 -20.21 -0.22
CA ALA A 176 -21.66 -19.33 -0.82
C ALA A 176 -21.30 -18.91 -2.26
N TYR A 177 -20.02 -18.98 -2.62
CA TYR A 177 -19.49 -18.68 -3.97
C TYR A 177 -19.40 -19.89 -4.87
N ALA A 178 -19.42 -21.11 -4.31
CA ALA A 178 -19.45 -22.32 -5.10
C ALA A 178 -20.66 -22.26 -6.05
N PRO A 179 -20.48 -22.51 -7.37
CA PRO A 179 -21.56 -22.39 -8.32
C PRO A 179 -22.73 -23.28 -7.86
N ARG A 180 -23.89 -22.64 -7.68
CA ARG A 180 -25.12 -23.36 -7.35
C ARG A 180 -25.52 -24.15 -8.60
N ASN A 181 -25.33 -25.45 -8.55
CA ASN A 181 -25.86 -26.40 -9.53
C ASN A 181 -27.35 -26.19 -9.77
#